data_AF-F5Y4G3-F1
#
_entry.id   AF-F5Y4G3-F1
#
_cell.length_a   1.000
_cell.length_b   1.000
_cell.length_c   1.000
_cell.angle_alpha   90.00
_cell.angle_beta   90.00
_cell.angle_gamma   90.00
#
_symmetry.space_group_name_H-M   'P 1'
#
loop_
_entity.id
_entity.type
_entity.pdbx_description
1 polymer ?
#
loop_
_entity_poly.entity_id
_entity_poly.type
_entity_poly.pdbx_seq_one_letter_code
_entity_poly.pdbx_strand_id
1 'polypeptide(L)' 'MNMTEKIALWGMTHASARDAERAAAQHGGPADELRREARRLRESADRLHREICMERSGGGHKPGHASKER' A
#
# COMPACT_ATOMS: atom_id res chain seq x y z
N MET A 1 -5.94 -11.05 -14.31
CA MET A 1 -4.96 -9.96 -14.13
C MET A 1 -3.58 -10.57 -14.01
N ASN A 2 -2.68 -10.27 -14.94
CA ASN A 2 -1.33 -10.82 -15.02
C ASN A 2 -0.34 -10.08 -14.11
N MET A 3 0.89 -10.59 -14.00
CA MET A 3 1.90 -10.03 -13.10
C MET A 3 2.29 -8.58 -13.43
N THR A 4 2.41 -8.25 -14.72
CA THR A 4 2.76 -6.89 -15.19
C THR A 4 1.65 -5.91 -14.85
N GLU A 5 0.39 -6.30 -15.06
CA GLU A 5 -0.78 -5.51 -14.66
C GLU A 5 -0.79 -5.28 -13.14
N LYS A 6 -0.48 -6.30 -12.32
CA LYS A 6 -0.45 -6.16 -10.85
C LYS A 6 0.61 -5.15 -10.41
N ILE A 7 1.82 -5.24 -10.97
CA ILE A 7 2.91 -4.29 -10.69
C ILE A 7 2.53 -2.87 -11.12
N ALA A 8 1.88 -2.71 -12.28
CA ALA A 8 1.39 -1.42 -12.74
C ALA A 8 0.31 -0.84 -11.81
N LEU A 9 -0.69 -1.65 -11.40
CA LEU A 9 -1.74 -1.22 -10.47
C LEU A 9 -1.18 -0.84 -9.11
N TRP A 10 -0.24 -1.62 -8.57
CA TRP A 10 0.47 -1.30 -7.34
C TRP A 10 1.19 0.04 -7.43
N GLY A 11 1.95 0.27 -8.51
CA GLY A 11 2.65 1.51 -8.76
C GLY A 11 1.73 2.73 -8.83
N MET A 12 0.62 2.62 -9.58
CA MET A 12 -0.40 3.67 -9.66
C MET A 12 -1.04 3.95 -8.29
N THR A 13 -1.47 2.92 -7.58
CA THR A 13 -2.13 3.05 -6.26
C THR A 13 -1.18 3.68 -5.22
N HIS A 14 0.11 3.29 -5.25
CA HIS A 14 1.13 3.87 -4.38
C HIS A 14 1.43 5.34 -4.72
N ALA A 15 1.46 5.71 -6.01
CA ALA A 15 1.60 7.10 -6.43
C ALA A 15 0.42 7.96 -5.95
N SER A 16 -0.82 7.51 -6.17
CA SER A 16 -2.02 8.22 -5.70
C SER A 16 -2.05 8.38 -4.18
N ALA A 17 -1.58 7.38 -3.41
CA ALA A 17 -1.44 7.52 -1.96
C ALA A 17 -0.50 8.68 -1.58
N ARG A 18 0.66 8.79 -2.25
CA ARG A 18 1.64 9.85 -1.98
C ARG A 18 1.15 11.24 -2.40
N ASP A 19 0.38 11.34 -3.48
CA ASP A 19 -0.24 12.61 -3.89
C ASP A 19 -1.32 13.05 -2.89
N ALA A 20 -2.13 12.11 -2.37
CA ALA A 20 -3.09 12.38 -1.30
C ALA A 20 -2.39 12.77 0.03
N GLU A 21 -1.30 12.10 0.41
CA GLU A 21 -0.43 12.49 1.54
C GLU A 21 0.09 13.93 1.37
N ARG A 22 0.56 14.27 0.16
CA ARG A 22 1.11 15.60 -0.17
C ARG A 22 0.05 16.69 -0.22
N ALA A 23 -1.16 16.39 -0.69
CA ALA A 23 -2.30 17.31 -0.62
C ALA A 23 -2.70 17.55 0.84
N ALA A 24 -2.85 16.49 1.64
CA ALA A 24 -3.18 16.59 3.07
C ALA A 24 -2.15 17.40 3.88
N ALA A 25 -0.86 17.34 3.50
CA ALA A 25 0.20 18.15 4.11
C ALA A 25 0.13 19.63 3.71
N GLN A 26 -0.23 19.94 2.47
CA GLN A 26 -0.35 21.33 2.00
C GLN A 26 -1.61 22.04 2.51
N HIS A 27 -2.72 21.33 2.69
CA HIS A 27 -4.00 21.92 3.07
C HIS A 27 -4.18 22.26 4.56
N GLY A 28 -3.14 22.12 5.39
CA GLY A 28 -2.97 22.87 6.66
C GLY A 28 -4.19 22.94 7.60
N GLY A 29 -4.92 21.83 7.80
CA GLY A 29 -6.17 21.83 8.55
C GLY A 29 -6.74 20.43 8.78
N PRO A 30 -8.08 20.28 8.98
CA PRO A 30 -8.76 19.00 9.12
C PRO A 30 -8.89 18.29 7.76
N ALA A 31 -7.76 18.03 7.12
CA ALA A 31 -7.63 17.22 5.91
C ALA A 31 -7.88 15.73 6.18
N ASP A 32 -8.79 15.40 7.10
CA ASP A 32 -9.06 14.05 7.56
C ASP A 32 -9.63 13.17 6.45
N GLU A 33 -10.38 13.74 5.50
CA GLU A 33 -10.81 13.02 4.31
C GLU A 33 -9.62 12.65 3.41
N LEU A 34 -8.74 13.59 3.09
CA LEU A 34 -7.51 13.34 2.32
C LEU A 34 -6.57 12.36 3.04
N ARG A 35 -6.46 12.43 4.38
CA ARG A 35 -5.68 11.47 5.19
C ARG A 35 -6.32 10.08 5.22
N ARG A 36 -7.65 9.98 5.32
CA ARG A 36 -8.38 8.71 5.24
C ARG A 36 -8.23 8.09 3.86
N GLU A 37 -8.27 8.89 2.80
CA GLU A 37 -8.13 8.42 1.43
C GLU A 37 -6.69 7.99 1.13
N ALA A 38 -5.69 8.79 1.51
CA ALA A 38 -4.28 8.40 1.52
C ALA A 38 -4.06 7.06 2.24
N ARG A 39 -4.65 6.89 3.44
CA ARG A 39 -4.55 5.67 4.24
C ARG A 39 -5.19 4.46 3.53
N ARG A 40 -6.37 4.61 2.91
CA ARG A 40 -7.03 3.55 2.12
C ARG A 40 -6.20 3.15 0.91
N LEU A 41 -5.68 4.12 0.16
CA LEU A 41 -4.81 3.89 -0.99
C LEU A 41 -3.53 3.17 -0.55
N ARG A 42 -2.95 3.56 0.59
CA ARG A 42 -1.78 2.89 1.17
C ARG A 42 -2.06 1.44 1.56
N GLU A 43 -3.17 1.18 2.27
CA GLU A 43 -3.59 -0.18 2.63
C GLU A 43 -3.87 -1.06 1.39
N SER A 44 -4.40 -0.48 0.32
CA SER A 44 -4.61 -1.14 -0.97
C SER A 44 -3.28 -1.47 -1.67
N ALA A 45 -2.36 -0.51 -1.74
CA ALA A 45 -1.01 -0.72 -2.29
C ALA A 45 -0.23 -1.77 -1.50
N ASP A 46 -0.29 -1.76 -0.17
CA ASP A 46 0.39 -2.75 0.68
C ASP A 46 -0.19 -4.16 0.49
N ARG A 47 -1.51 -4.29 0.23
CA ARG A 47 -2.14 -5.57 -0.12
C ARG A 47 -1.64 -6.08 -1.47
N LEU A 48 -1.69 -5.26 -2.51
CA LEU A 48 -1.20 -5.60 -3.85
C LEU A 48 0.29 -5.98 -3.81
N HIS A 49 1.10 -5.28 -3.01
CA HIS A 49 2.51 -5.62 -2.82
C HIS A 49 2.70 -7.00 -2.19
N ARG A 50 1.90 -7.36 -1.17
CA ARG A 50 1.95 -8.70 -0.56
C ARG A 50 1.55 -9.80 -1.54
N GLU A 51 0.51 -9.59 -2.34
CA GLU A 51 0.09 -10.52 -3.40
C GLU A 51 1.21 -10.73 -4.42
N ILE A 52 1.79 -9.63 -4.94
CA ILE A 52 2.97 -9.62 -5.81
C ILE A 52 4.15 -10.39 -5.21
N CYS A 53 4.44 -10.20 -3.92
CA CYS A 53 5.52 -10.89 -3.23
C CYS A 53 5.25 -12.40 -3.05
N MET A 54 4.03 -12.79 -2.69
CA MET A 54 3.66 -14.21 -2.52
C MET A 54 3.70 -14.96 -3.86
N GLU A 55 3.23 -14.34 -4.94
CA GLU A 55 3.27 -14.90 -6.29
C GLU A 55 4.70 -15.03 -6.83
N ARG A 56 5.55 -14.00 -6.65
CA ARG A 56 6.98 -14.10 -7.01
C ARG A 56 7.77 -15.09 -6.16
N SER A 57 7.35 -15.34 -4.92
CA SER A 57 8.01 -16.28 -4.01
C SER A 57 7.53 -17.73 -4.20
N GLY A 58 6.79 -18.03 -5.28
CA GLY A 58 6.40 -19.39 -5.62
C GLY A 58 5.46 -20.06 -4.60
N GLY A 59 4.63 -19.28 -3.89
CA GLY A 59 3.72 -19.81 -2.87
C GLY A 59 4.39 -20.24 -1.57
N GLY A 60 5.65 -19.87 -1.34
CA GLY A 60 6.46 -20.30 -0.20
C GLY A 60 6.85 -19.21 0.80
N HIS A 61 5.90 -18.68 1.57
CA HIS A 61 6.25 -18.01 2.84
C HIS A 61 5.34 -18.47 3.98
N LYS A 62 5.89 -19.28 4.88
CA LYS A 62 5.24 -19.67 6.13
C LYS A 62 5.04 -18.40 6.99
N PRO A 63 3.86 -18.17 7.60
CA PRO A 63 3.72 -17.09 8.58
C PRO A 63 4.50 -17.46 9.84
N GLY A 64 5.62 -16.78 10.12
CA GLY A 64 6.44 -17.09 11.30
C GLY A 64 7.49 -16.03 11.66
N HIS A 65 7.21 -15.28 12.72
CA HIS A 65 8.15 -14.46 13.53
C HIS A 65 8.79 -13.23 12.84
N ALA A 66 9.14 -12.12 13.51
CA ALA A 66 9.12 -11.69 14.93
C ALA A 66 9.17 -10.13 14.99
N SER A 67 8.94 -9.39 16.09
CA SER A 67 8.20 -9.58 17.36
C SER A 67 8.11 -8.21 18.10
N LYS A 68 7.19 -8.03 19.06
CA LYS A 68 7.25 -7.01 20.12
C LYS A 68 6.70 -7.60 21.43
N GLU A 69 7.59 -7.91 22.37
CA GLU A 69 7.94 -7.08 23.54
C GLU A 69 6.92 -7.14 24.69
N ARG A 70 7.22 -8.01 25.67
CA ARG A 70 6.96 -7.87 27.11
C ARG A 70 8.09 -8.56 27.88
#